data_AF-A0A2Z0E1F2-F1
#
_entry.id   AF-A0A2Z0E1F2-F1
#
_cell.length_a   1.000
_cell.length_b   1.000
_cell.length_c   1.000
_cell.angle_alpha   90.00
_cell.angle_beta   90.00
_cell.angle_gamma   90.00
#
_symmetry.space_group_name_H-M   'P 1'
#
loop_
_entity.id
_entity.type
_entity.pdbx_description
1 polymer ?
#
loop_
_entity_poly.entity_id
_entity_poly.type
_entity_poly.pdbx_seq_one_letter_code
_entity_poly.pdbx_strand_id
1 'polypeptide(L)' 'MVNVEEIRNAQRAQGPATVLAIGTSTPSNCVDQSTYPDYYFRITNSEHKTELKEKFKRMCEKS' A
#
# COMPACT_ATOMS: atom_id res chain seq x y z
N MET A 1 42.79 -29.61 -9.40
CA MET A 1 41.73 -29.57 -8.36
C MET A 1 41.34 -28.11 -8.21
N VAL A 2 40.07 -27.75 -8.39
CA VAL A 2 39.68 -26.33 -8.37
C VAL A 2 39.62 -25.84 -6.93
N ASN A 3 40.24 -24.70 -6.65
CA ASN A 3 40.28 -24.10 -5.32
C ASN A 3 38.96 -23.37 -5.02
N VAL A 4 38.30 -23.76 -3.92
CA VAL A 4 36.98 -23.25 -3.53
C VAL A 4 37.02 -21.73 -3.23
N GLU A 5 38.15 -21.23 -2.72
CA GLU A 5 38.30 -19.82 -2.36
C GLU A 5 38.37 -18.91 -3.60
N GLU A 6 39.05 -19.36 -4.66
CA GLU A 6 39.13 -18.66 -5.95
C GLU A 6 37.77 -18.58 -6.62
N ILE A 7 37.00 -19.68 -6.61
CA ILE A 7 35.62 -19.69 -7.12
C ILE A 7 34.75 -18.68 -6.37
N ARG A 8 34.84 -18.64 -5.04
CA ARG A 8 34.03 -17.75 -4.20
C ARG A 8 34.36 -16.27 -4.41
N ASN A 9 35.64 -15.94 -4.56
CA ASN A 9 36.08 -14.57 -4.81
C ASN A 9 35.70 -14.08 -6.21
N ALA A 10 35.71 -14.96 -7.22
CA ALA A 10 35.27 -14.61 -8.58
C ALA A 10 33.74 -14.37 -8.68
N GLN A 11 32.94 -15.04 -7.85
CA GLN A 11 31.47 -14.94 -7.89
C GLN A 11 30.90 -13.76 -7.07
N ARG A 12 31.64 -13.21 -6.10
CA ARG A 12 31.09 -12.19 -5.20
C ARG A 12 30.96 -10.82 -5.88
N ALA A 13 29.84 -10.13 -5.63
CA ALA A 13 29.70 -8.73 -6.02
C ALA A 13 30.64 -7.83 -5.20
N GLN A 14 31.03 -6.69 -5.78
CA GLN A 14 31.76 -5.64 -5.09
C GLN A 14 30.83 -4.43 -4.89
N GLY A 15 30.92 -3.82 -3.71
CA GLY A 15 30.15 -2.61 -3.38
C GLY A 15 28.88 -2.87 -2.56
N PRO A 16 28.22 -1.78 -2.13
CA PRO A 16 27.01 -1.86 -1.31
C PRO A 16 25.79 -2.25 -2.14
N ALA A 17 24.82 -2.89 -1.49
CA ALA A 17 23.51 -3.14 -2.10
C ALA A 17 22.82 -1.82 -2.44
N THR A 18 22.30 -1.70 -3.67
CA THR A 18 21.66 -0.48 -4.17
C THR A 18 20.32 -0.84 -4.81
N VAL A 19 19.28 -0.03 -4.56
CA VAL A 19 17.99 -0.16 -5.24
C VAL A 19 18.17 0.31 -6.68
N LEU A 20 17.96 -0.61 -7.64
CA LEU A 20 18.10 -0.29 -9.07
C LEU A 20 16.81 0.26 -9.68
N ALA A 21 15.64 -0.18 -9.19
CA ALA A 21 14.35 0.32 -9.63
C ALA A 21 13.25 0.01 -8.59
N ILE A 22 12.20 0.82 -8.60
CA ILE A 22 10.94 0.57 -7.87
C ILE A 22 9.79 0.77 -8.86
N GLY A 23 8.87 -0.18 -8.92
CA GLY A 23 7.64 -0.09 -9.70
C GLY A 23 6.42 -0.27 -8.80
N THR A 24 5.39 0.56 -8.99
CA THR A 24 4.10 0.46 -8.31
C THR A 24 2.95 0.50 -9.31
N SER A 25 1.81 -0.08 -8.93
CA SER A 25 0.56 0.03 -9.70
C SER A 25 -0.64 -0.03 -8.77
N THR A 26 -1.70 0.70 -9.09
CA THR A 26 -2.98 0.69 -8.37
C THR A 26 -4.13 0.62 -9.37
N PRO A 27 -5.32 0.13 -8.96
CA PRO A 27 -6.52 0.23 -9.79
C PRO A 27 -6.82 1.68 -10.15
N SER A 28 -7.45 1.89 -11.31
CA SER A 28 -7.86 3.22 -11.78
C SER A 28 -9.00 3.83 -10.96
N ASN A 29 -9.78 3.02 -10.24
CA ASN A 29 -10.82 3.52 -9.35
C ASN A 29 -10.22 4.04 -8.05
N CYS A 30 -10.40 5.34 -7.79
CA CYS A 30 -10.02 6.01 -6.55
C CYS A 30 -11.26 6.59 -5.88
N VAL A 31 -11.37 6.45 -4.57
CA VAL A 31 -12.46 7.05 -3.79
C VAL A 31 -11.86 7.96 -2.74
N ASP A 32 -12.18 9.26 -2.83
CA ASP A 32 -11.68 10.26 -1.90
C ASP A 32 -12.21 10.02 -0.49
N GLN A 33 -11.30 10.04 0.49
CA GLN A 33 -11.62 9.81 1.91
C GLN A 33 -12.66 10.81 2.44
N SER A 34 -12.70 12.03 1.91
CA SER A 34 -13.69 13.06 2.27
C SER A 34 -15.12 12.70 1.89
N THR A 35 -15.29 11.89 0.82
CA THR A 35 -16.60 11.45 0.30
C THR A 35 -16.88 9.97 0.60
N TYR A 36 -15.88 9.23 1.07
CA TYR A 36 -15.97 7.79 1.35
C TYR A 36 -17.08 7.43 2.35
N PRO A 37 -17.33 8.18 3.45
CA PRO A 37 -18.48 7.93 4.32
C PRO A 37 -19.81 7.95 3.60
N ASP A 38 -20.04 8.94 2.73
CA ASP A 38 -21.29 9.07 1.99
C ASP A 38 -21.41 8.00 0.90
N TYR A 39 -20.32 7.73 0.18
CA TYR A 39 -20.26 6.66 -0.80
C TYR A 39 -20.62 5.31 -0.17
N TYR A 40 -19.94 4.95 0.93
CA TYR A 40 -20.07 3.65 1.59
C TYR A 40 -21.46 3.41 2.16
N PHE A 41 -22.04 4.40 2.86
CA PHE A 41 -23.37 4.25 3.48
C PHE A 41 -24.48 4.22 2.43
N ARG A 42 -24.31 4.92 1.30
CA ARG A 42 -25.25 4.87 0.17
C ARG A 42 -25.26 3.49 -0.49
N ILE A 43 -24.10 2.96 -0.87
CA ILE A 43 -24.03 1.67 -1.60
C ILE A 43 -24.41 0.47 -0.73
N THR A 44 -24.26 0.58 0.60
CA THR A 44 -24.61 -0.47 1.57
C THR A 44 -26.03 -0.31 2.14
N ASN A 45 -26.84 0.60 1.59
CA ASN A 45 -28.20 0.88 2.04
C ASN A 45 -28.31 1.16 3.56
N SER A 46 -27.31 1.86 4.11
CA SER A 46 -27.15 2.10 5.54
C SER A 46 -27.33 3.56 5.95
N GLU A 47 -27.81 4.43 5.06
CA GLU A 47 -28.03 5.87 5.31
C GLU A 47 -28.90 6.16 6.54
N HIS A 48 -29.80 5.24 6.91
CA HIS A 48 -30.63 5.36 8.10
C HIS A 48 -29.85 5.24 9.43
N LYS A 49 -28.59 4.77 9.40
CA LYS A 49 -27.73 4.60 10.58
C LYS A 49 -26.89 5.87 10.83
N THR A 50 -27.56 6.98 11.11
CA THR A 50 -26.97 8.33 11.18
C THR A 50 -25.84 8.44 12.20
N GLU A 51 -26.03 7.94 13.44
CA GLU A 51 -24.99 7.97 14.48
C GLU A 51 -23.73 7.19 14.09
N LEU A 52 -23.91 6.04 13.43
CA LEU A 52 -22.81 5.24 12.93
C LEU A 52 -22.07 5.96 11.80
N LYS A 53 -22.81 6.63 10.91
CA LYS A 53 -22.25 7.44 9.83
C LYS A 53 -21.43 8.62 10.37
N GLU A 54 -21.91 9.31 11.40
CA GLU A 54 -21.17 10.39 12.06
C GLU A 54 -19.90 9.90 12.76
N LYS A 55 -19.97 8.74 13.43
CA LYS A 55 -18.77 8.10 13.99
C LYS A 55 -17.78 7.74 12.89
N PHE A 56 -18.25 7.18 11.78
CA PHE A 56 -17.42 6.80 10.64
C PHE A 56 -16.75 8.02 9.97
N LYS A 57 -17.50 9.09 9.75
CA LYS A 57 -16.98 10.35 9.23
C LYS A 57 -15.84 10.92 10.09
N ARG A 58 -16.02 10.95 11.42
CA ARG A 58 -14.97 11.39 12.35
C ARG A 58 -13.70 10.52 12.29
N MET A 59 -13.82 9.23 11.98
CA MET A 59 -12.66 8.36 11.78
C MET A 59 -11.94 8.69 10.47
N CYS A 60 -12.68 8.88 9.38
CA CYS A 60 -12.13 9.27 8.07
C CYS A 60 -11.42 10.64 8.09
N GLU A 61 -11.90 11.61 8.88
CA GLU A 61 -11.28 12.93 9.01
C GLU A 61 -9.98 12.95 9.83
N LYS A 62 -9.76 11.93 10.68
CA LYS A 62 -8.60 11.85 11.60
C LYS A 62 -7.54 10.85 11.17
N SER A 63 -7.75 10.14 10.06
CA SER A 63 -6.84 9.11 9.52
C SER A 63 -5.90 9.68 8.47
#